data_AF-G0PHM9-F1
#
_entry.id   AF-G0PHM9-F1
#
_cell.length_a   1.000
_cell.length_b   1.000
_cell.length_c   1.000
_cell.angle_alpha   90.00
_cell.angle_beta   90.00
_cell.angle_gamma   90.00
#
_symmetry.space_group_name_H-M   'P 1'
#
loop_
_entity.id
_entity.type
_entity.pdbx_description
1 polymer ?
#
loop_
_entity_poly.entity_id
_entity_poly.type
_entity_poly.pdbx_seq_one_letter_code
_entity_poly.pdbx_strand_id
1 'polypeptide(L)'
;MNICDNPEIYRAFDSSMAFFDTKLTGLGNLYLFKNHSDVQYYDRFSSTGYITPLAGHQHLIGGKECHGFIQNTFGQSYTFRKDFYNDDGTRDLANQRTGFLLARFRIHGKEMTFVNLNLHSVPFEDVNEIATKNSAITKAASKREEQIEMLLKELDEEGLRNDAILVAGSFNSQLHETDLLNYLAKTQLVQTVAKKDEDGNVESIEHVDRHGRRTTTVERTRFDLHSIHDWFFRLGRGQMVKRYNGELANIAFKGNLKEETCFFQPSRHYELNEKGKEEFQRTLCPAWSDRIMYNDRMNDLFRHVCFTFCGLVQPLFQDSFLCFWSVLWSCCRG
;
A
#
# COMPACT_ATOMS: atom_id res chain seq x y z
N MET A 1 -19.93 -6.28 3.82
CA MET A 1 -20.21 -7.69 4.17
C MET A 1 -19.10 -8.10 5.13
N ASN A 2 -19.41 -8.35 6.40
CA ASN A 2 -18.41 -8.69 7.40
C ASN A 2 -17.94 -10.13 7.12
N ILE A 3 -16.64 -10.35 6.99
CA ILE A 3 -16.08 -11.70 6.81
C ILE A 3 -16.48 -12.64 7.96
N CYS A 4 -16.72 -12.07 9.15
CA CYS A 4 -17.20 -12.78 10.33
C CYS A 4 -18.61 -13.37 10.20
N ASP A 5 -19.40 -12.95 9.20
CA ASP A 5 -20.78 -13.39 9.02
C ASP A 5 -20.93 -14.48 7.96
N ASN A 6 -19.82 -14.95 7.34
CA ASN A 6 -19.86 -16.06 6.40
C ASN A 6 -19.48 -17.40 7.08
N PRO A 7 -20.46 -18.25 7.46
CA PRO A 7 -20.21 -19.50 8.15
C PRO A 7 -19.41 -20.52 7.34
N GLU A 8 -19.28 -20.33 6.02
CA GLU A 8 -18.49 -21.24 5.17
C GLU A 8 -16.97 -21.06 5.38
N ILE A 9 -16.52 -19.84 5.68
CA ILE A 9 -15.09 -19.55 5.89
C ILE A 9 -14.58 -20.27 7.13
N TYR A 10 -15.34 -20.25 8.23
CA TYR A 10 -15.00 -20.95 9.47
C TYR A 10 -15.00 -22.47 9.34
N ARG A 11 -15.77 -23.02 8.40
CA ARG A 11 -15.75 -24.47 8.10
C ARG A 11 -14.56 -24.89 7.24
N ALA A 12 -13.97 -23.97 6.50
CA ALA A 12 -12.87 -24.24 5.58
C ALA A 12 -11.49 -24.23 6.27
N PHE A 13 -11.39 -23.66 7.47
CA PHE A 13 -10.13 -23.46 8.19
C PHE A 13 -10.22 -23.96 9.63
N ASP A 14 -9.34 -24.89 10.01
CA ASP A 14 -9.30 -25.46 11.36
C ASP A 14 -8.75 -24.47 12.41
N SER A 15 -8.02 -23.45 11.96
CA SER A 15 -7.47 -22.42 12.85
C SER A 15 -7.33 -21.08 12.14
N SER A 16 -7.34 -20.01 12.93
CA SER A 16 -6.97 -18.68 12.44
C SER A 16 -6.29 -17.87 13.53
N MET A 17 -5.46 -16.93 13.12
CA MET A 17 -4.82 -15.96 13.99
C MET A 17 -5.02 -14.56 13.44
N ALA A 18 -5.60 -13.68 14.24
CA ALA A 18 -5.75 -12.27 13.92
C ALA A 18 -5.00 -11.41 14.92
N PHE A 19 -4.26 -10.41 14.43
CA PHE A 19 -3.59 -9.42 15.25
C PHE A 19 -3.92 -8.02 14.77
N PHE A 20 -4.35 -7.15 15.67
CA PHE A 20 -4.65 -5.75 15.39
C PHE A 20 -3.93 -4.85 16.40
N ASP A 21 -2.98 -4.06 15.92
CA ASP A 21 -2.34 -3.01 16.72
C ASP A 21 -3.14 -1.71 16.58
N THR A 22 -4.09 -1.53 17.48
CA THR A 22 -4.90 -0.31 17.53
C THR A 22 -4.21 0.86 18.24
N LYS A 23 -3.00 0.64 18.80
CA LYS A 23 -2.34 1.61 19.68
C LYS A 23 -1.28 2.42 18.95
N LEU A 24 -0.36 1.76 18.24
CA LEU A 24 0.75 2.43 17.58
C LEU A 24 0.47 2.60 16.09
N THR A 25 0.40 1.50 15.36
CA THR A 25 0.40 1.49 13.89
C THR A 25 -1.00 1.62 13.29
N GLY A 26 -2.05 1.13 13.95
CA GLY A 26 -3.39 1.01 13.37
C GLY A 26 -3.56 -0.14 12.39
N LEU A 27 -2.54 -0.99 12.27
CA LEU A 27 -2.52 -2.08 11.31
C LEU A 27 -3.09 -3.35 11.91
N GLY A 28 -3.53 -4.26 11.03
CA GLY A 28 -3.93 -5.59 11.44
C GLY A 28 -3.77 -6.63 10.35
N ASN A 29 -3.51 -7.85 10.79
CA ASN A 29 -3.29 -9.02 9.96
C ASN A 29 -4.25 -10.13 10.38
N LEU A 30 -4.81 -10.83 9.40
CA LEU A 30 -5.55 -12.07 9.61
C LEU A 30 -4.83 -13.18 8.84
N TYR A 31 -4.53 -14.28 9.52
CA TYR A 31 -3.98 -15.50 8.96
C TYR A 31 -4.98 -16.63 9.17
N LEU A 32 -5.28 -17.36 8.10
CA LEU A 32 -6.16 -18.51 8.11
C LEU A 32 -5.31 -19.76 7.87
N PHE A 33 -5.62 -20.86 8.57
CA PHE A 33 -4.89 -22.11 8.44
C PHE A 33 -5.87 -23.23 8.21
N LYS A 34 -5.69 -23.96 7.11
CA LYS A 34 -6.49 -25.15 6.82
C LYS A 34 -6.11 -26.26 7.79
N ASN A 35 -4.81 -26.54 7.95
CA ASN A 35 -4.27 -27.39 9.00
C ASN A 35 -3.27 -26.59 9.85
N HIS A 36 -3.48 -26.53 11.17
CA HIS A 36 -2.58 -25.84 12.10
C HIS A 36 -1.38 -26.67 12.53
N SER A 37 -1.43 -28.00 12.34
CA SER A 37 -0.39 -28.93 12.80
C SER A 37 0.96 -28.72 12.11
N ASP A 38 0.93 -28.24 10.87
CA ASP A 38 2.11 -27.97 10.04
C ASP A 38 2.59 -26.52 10.12
N VAL A 39 1.96 -25.72 10.97
CA VAL A 39 2.25 -24.31 11.15
C VAL A 39 2.86 -24.13 12.54
N GLN A 40 3.96 -23.40 12.59
CA GLN A 40 4.49 -22.87 13.82
C GLN A 40 4.59 -21.36 13.66
N TYR A 41 4.24 -20.65 14.72
CA TYR A 41 4.30 -19.21 14.78
C TYR A 41 5.46 -18.79 15.67
N TYR A 42 6.28 -17.84 15.21
CA TYR A 42 7.40 -17.34 15.99
C TYR A 42 6.87 -16.45 17.11
N ASP A 43 7.20 -16.76 18.36
CA ASP A 43 6.96 -15.93 19.52
C ASP A 43 8.27 -15.57 20.23
N ARG A 44 8.67 -14.30 20.09
CA ARG A 44 9.87 -13.71 20.69
C ARG A 44 9.91 -13.76 22.22
N PHE A 45 8.74 -13.89 22.87
CA PHE A 45 8.62 -13.94 24.33
C PHE A 45 8.57 -15.38 24.86
N SER A 46 8.37 -16.37 23.97
CA SER A 46 8.43 -17.76 24.35
C SER A 46 9.88 -18.24 24.50
N SER A 47 10.11 -19.16 25.43
CA SER A 47 11.42 -19.79 25.62
C SER A 47 11.83 -20.70 24.45
N THR A 48 10.86 -21.17 23.65
CA THR A 48 11.07 -22.09 22.52
C THR A 48 11.24 -21.38 21.19
N GLY A 49 10.95 -20.07 21.12
CA GLY A 49 10.97 -19.25 19.91
C GLY A 49 9.81 -19.53 18.95
N TYR A 50 9.41 -20.79 18.74
CA TYR A 50 8.24 -21.16 17.94
C TYR A 50 7.20 -21.90 18.79
N ILE A 51 5.94 -21.58 18.55
CA ILE A 51 4.78 -22.24 19.16
C ILE A 51 3.83 -22.73 18.06
N THR A 52 3.19 -23.88 18.28
CA THR A 52 2.15 -24.36 17.38
C THR A 52 0.84 -23.60 17.66
N PRO A 53 0.18 -23.01 16.66
CA PRO A 53 -1.14 -22.41 16.84
C PRO A 53 -2.13 -23.46 17.37
N LEU A 54 -3.02 -23.06 18.28
CA LEU A 54 -4.07 -23.97 18.76
C LEU A 54 -5.16 -24.11 17.69
N ALA A 55 -5.86 -25.24 17.69
CA ALA A 55 -7.11 -25.38 16.96
C ALA A 55 -8.12 -24.29 17.37
N GLY A 56 -8.90 -23.82 16.39
CA GLY A 56 -9.86 -22.72 16.57
C GLY A 56 -9.32 -21.34 16.23
N HIS A 57 -10.15 -20.32 16.45
CA HIS A 57 -9.94 -18.97 15.93
C HIS A 57 -9.46 -18.02 17.03
N GLN A 58 -8.20 -17.59 16.97
CA GLN A 58 -7.58 -16.68 17.92
C GLN A 58 -7.57 -15.25 17.37
N HIS A 59 -7.90 -14.28 18.22
CA HIS A 59 -7.81 -12.86 17.89
C HIS A 59 -7.18 -12.07 19.04
N LEU A 60 -6.23 -11.21 18.70
CA LEU A 60 -5.52 -10.34 19.62
C LEU A 60 -5.69 -8.89 19.15
N ILE A 61 -6.25 -8.05 20.02
CA ILE A 61 -6.54 -6.65 19.71
C ILE A 61 -5.87 -5.76 20.76
N GLY A 62 -4.95 -4.89 20.33
CA GLY A 62 -4.35 -3.85 21.18
C GLY A 62 -3.48 -4.36 22.35
N GLY A 63 -3.05 -5.62 22.33
CA GLY A 63 -2.09 -6.16 23.31
C GLY A 63 -0.73 -5.48 23.19
N LYS A 64 -0.04 -5.22 24.31
CA LYS A 64 1.36 -4.75 24.29
C LYS A 64 2.36 -5.89 24.10
N GLU A 65 1.95 -7.09 24.49
CA GLU A 65 2.74 -8.33 24.53
C GLU A 65 2.18 -9.32 23.51
N CYS A 66 2.07 -8.87 22.27
CA CYS A 66 1.64 -9.72 21.19
C CYS A 66 2.71 -10.81 21.07
N HIS A 67 2.32 -12.07 21.32
CA HIS A 67 3.14 -13.23 21.02
C HIS A 67 3.67 -13.02 19.61
N GLY A 68 4.97 -12.80 19.40
CA GLY A 68 5.61 -12.81 18.07
C GLY A 68 5.48 -11.67 17.05
N PHE A 69 4.51 -10.75 17.16
CA PHE A 69 4.38 -9.67 16.16
C PHE A 69 5.39 -8.56 16.45
N ILE A 70 6.19 -8.20 15.44
CA ILE A 70 7.13 -7.08 15.52
C ILE A 70 6.47 -5.87 14.88
N GLN A 71 6.32 -4.80 15.66
CA GLN A 71 5.73 -3.54 15.22
C GLN A 71 6.77 -2.44 15.26
N ASN A 72 6.77 -1.59 14.24
CA ASN A 72 7.70 -0.46 14.16
C ASN A 72 6.99 0.71 13.46
N THR A 73 7.22 1.92 13.98
CA THR A 73 6.59 3.16 13.53
C THR A 73 7.54 4.04 12.72
N PHE A 74 8.61 3.46 12.16
CA PHE A 74 9.69 4.18 11.48
C PHE A 74 10.29 5.29 12.35
N GLY A 75 10.49 5.01 13.64
CA GLY A 75 11.03 5.97 14.61
C GLY A 75 10.06 7.08 15.03
N GLN A 76 8.78 7.02 14.63
CA GLN A 76 7.78 8.00 15.03
C GLN A 76 7.19 7.68 16.42
N SER A 77 7.04 8.70 17.26
CA SER A 77 6.38 8.59 18.56
C SER A 77 4.95 9.12 18.45
N TYR A 78 3.96 8.24 18.52
CA TYR A 78 2.55 8.64 18.54
C TYR A 78 2.03 8.76 19.97
N THR A 79 1.36 9.87 20.27
CA THR A 79 0.58 9.95 21.51
C THR A 79 -0.69 9.11 21.35
N PHE A 80 -1.02 8.31 22.37
CA PHE A 80 -2.14 7.34 22.41
C PHE A 80 -3.54 7.91 22.04
N ARG A 81 -3.69 9.22 21.88
CA ARG A 81 -4.98 9.92 21.69
C ARG A 81 -5.12 10.68 20.35
N LYS A 82 -4.19 10.56 19.40
CA LYS A 82 -4.39 11.17 18.07
C LYS A 82 -5.18 10.23 17.16
N ASP A 83 -6.17 10.78 16.47
CA ASP A 83 -6.99 10.07 15.47
C ASP A 83 -6.11 9.46 14.36
N PHE A 84 -6.59 8.39 13.73
CA PHE A 84 -5.86 7.68 12.66
C PHE A 84 -5.64 8.55 11.42
N TYR A 85 -6.43 9.61 11.26
CA TYR A 85 -6.33 10.62 10.21
C TYR A 85 -6.96 11.92 10.71
N ASN A 86 -6.21 13.02 10.71
CA ASN A 86 -6.77 14.36 10.87
C ASN A 86 -6.67 15.03 9.50
N ASP A 87 -7.80 15.20 8.81
CA ASP A 87 -7.87 16.09 7.65
C ASP A 87 -7.97 17.53 8.15
N ASP A 88 -6.83 18.11 8.51
CA ASP A 88 -6.73 19.53 8.83
C ASP A 88 -6.53 20.38 7.57
N GLY A 89 -6.64 19.79 6.37
CA GLY A 89 -6.37 20.43 5.08
C GLY A 89 -4.89 20.74 4.84
N THR A 90 -3.99 20.26 5.72
CA THR A 90 -2.55 20.45 5.58
C THR A 90 -1.87 19.20 5.06
N ARG A 91 -0.66 19.36 4.53
CA ARG A 91 0.22 18.22 4.20
C ARG A 91 0.95 17.70 5.45
N ASP A 92 0.47 17.99 6.67
CA ASP A 92 1.26 17.79 7.88
C ASP A 92 1.71 16.33 8.03
N LEU A 93 3.02 16.17 7.81
CA LEU A 93 3.76 14.93 7.78
C LEU A 93 3.80 14.27 9.18
N ALA A 94 3.57 15.05 10.24
CA ALA A 94 3.73 14.61 11.63
C ALA A 94 2.49 13.93 12.23
N ASN A 95 1.32 14.05 11.58
CA ASN A 95 0.06 13.54 12.13
C ASN A 95 -0.38 12.20 11.54
N GLN A 96 0.28 11.71 10.49
CA GLN A 96 -0.09 10.47 9.84
C GLN A 96 0.57 9.26 10.53
N ARG A 97 -0.23 8.26 10.89
CA ARG A 97 0.28 6.99 11.40
C ARG A 97 0.86 6.15 10.28
N THR A 98 2.17 6.01 10.31
CA THR A 98 2.96 5.11 9.46
C THR A 98 3.64 4.04 10.30
N GLY A 99 3.86 2.88 9.70
CA GLY A 99 4.54 1.77 10.37
C GLY A 99 4.36 0.46 9.62
N PHE A 100 4.83 -0.61 10.25
CA PHE A 100 4.59 -1.98 9.79
C PHE A 100 4.36 -2.95 10.94
N LEU A 101 3.71 -4.06 10.61
CA LEU A 101 3.55 -5.25 11.42
C LEU A 101 4.16 -6.44 10.72
N LEU A 102 5.11 -7.08 11.37
CA LEU A 102 5.81 -8.25 10.90
C LEU A 102 5.38 -9.47 11.71
N ALA A 103 5.05 -10.55 11.01
CA ALA A 103 4.74 -11.85 11.58
C ALA A 103 5.60 -12.92 10.91
N ARG A 104 6.15 -13.83 11.72
CA ARG A 104 7.00 -14.92 11.24
C ARG A 104 6.36 -16.27 11.53
N PHE A 105 6.35 -17.13 10.52
CA PHE A 105 5.80 -18.47 10.58
C PHE A 105 6.81 -19.46 10.02
N ARG A 106 6.81 -20.66 10.58
CA ARG A 106 7.38 -21.84 9.95
C ARG A 106 6.24 -22.69 9.43
N ILE A 107 6.14 -22.83 8.12
CA ILE A 107 5.08 -23.60 7.46
C ILE A 107 5.74 -24.76 6.73
N HIS A 108 5.39 -26.01 7.08
CA HIS A 108 6.04 -27.22 6.58
C HIS A 108 7.58 -27.16 6.65
N GLY A 109 8.11 -26.64 7.76
CA GLY A 109 9.56 -26.52 7.97
C GLY A 109 10.24 -25.35 7.26
N LYS A 110 9.50 -24.52 6.50
CA LYS A 110 10.04 -23.35 5.80
C LYS A 110 9.74 -22.06 6.55
N GLU A 111 10.77 -21.23 6.73
CA GLU A 111 10.63 -19.92 7.36
C GLU A 111 10.02 -18.91 6.40
N MET A 112 8.92 -18.30 6.81
CA MET A 112 8.15 -17.32 6.06
C MET A 112 7.87 -16.12 6.95
N THR A 113 8.15 -14.94 6.41
CA THR A 113 7.93 -13.66 7.07
C THR A 113 6.94 -12.83 6.26
N PHE A 114 5.90 -12.32 6.93
CA PHE A 114 4.88 -11.48 6.33
C PHE A 114 4.89 -10.11 6.98
N VAL A 115 5.02 -9.08 6.17
CA VAL A 115 5.04 -7.68 6.60
C VAL A 115 3.81 -6.98 6.04
N ASN A 116 2.96 -6.46 6.92
CA ASN A 116 1.91 -5.50 6.56
C ASN A 116 2.41 -4.09 6.85
N LEU A 117 2.42 -3.20 5.87
CA LEU A 117 2.93 -1.84 6.06
C LEU A 117 1.92 -0.76 5.64
N ASN A 118 2.08 0.41 6.24
CA ASN A 118 1.48 1.67 5.79
C ASN A 118 2.55 2.75 5.78
N LEU A 119 2.95 3.16 4.58
CA LEU A 119 3.93 4.21 4.36
C LEU A 119 3.26 5.59 4.38
N HIS A 120 4.09 6.60 4.28
CA HIS A 120 3.66 7.98 4.24
C HIS A 120 2.75 8.28 3.03
N SER A 121 1.62 8.95 3.31
CA SER A 121 0.60 9.40 2.36
C SER A 121 0.38 10.90 2.55
N VAL A 122 0.00 11.55 1.47
CA VAL A 122 -0.43 12.95 1.48
C VAL A 122 -1.87 13.03 0.96
N PRO A 123 -2.68 14.01 1.39
CA PRO A 123 -4.00 14.28 0.80
C PRO A 123 -3.92 14.92 -0.59
N PHE A 124 -2.76 15.49 -0.93
CA PHE A 124 -2.43 16.09 -2.21
C PHE A 124 -0.92 16.26 -2.38
N GLU A 125 -0.44 16.24 -3.62
CA GLU A 125 0.97 16.46 -3.96
C GLU A 125 1.28 17.96 -4.14
N ASP A 126 2.54 18.33 -3.98
CA ASP A 126 2.95 19.73 -4.14
C ASP A 126 2.96 20.13 -5.62
N VAL A 127 2.09 21.05 -6.01
CA VAL A 127 2.05 21.58 -7.37
C VAL A 127 3.40 22.20 -7.77
N ASN A 128 4.13 22.79 -6.83
CA ASN A 128 5.47 23.32 -7.10
C ASN A 128 6.47 22.23 -7.44
N GLU A 129 6.43 21.12 -6.69
CA GLU A 129 7.33 19.98 -6.94
C GLU A 129 6.98 19.31 -8.27
N ILE A 130 5.69 19.20 -8.61
CA ILE A 130 5.21 18.67 -9.90
C ILE A 130 5.64 19.59 -11.06
N ALA A 131 5.48 20.92 -10.91
CA ALA A 131 5.79 21.89 -11.96
C ALA A 131 7.31 22.05 -12.19
N THR A 132 8.09 21.93 -11.13
CA THR A 132 9.54 22.06 -11.18
C THR A 132 10.14 20.78 -11.75
N LYS A 133 10.28 20.74 -13.08
CA LYS A 133 10.84 19.65 -13.92
C LYS A 133 12.17 19.01 -13.44
N ASN A 134 12.78 19.53 -12.38
CA ASN A 134 14.08 19.12 -11.86
C ASN A 134 13.98 18.23 -10.61
N SER A 135 12.80 18.12 -9.97
CA SER A 135 12.62 17.18 -8.87
C SER A 135 12.20 15.83 -9.45
N ALA A 136 13.16 14.91 -9.62
CA ALA A 136 12.84 13.56 -10.09
C ALA A 136 11.94 12.78 -9.09
N ILE A 137 11.85 13.25 -7.84
CA ILE A 137 11.15 12.61 -6.73
C ILE A 137 10.51 13.71 -5.86
N THR A 138 9.22 13.60 -5.50
CA THR A 138 8.57 14.52 -4.55
C THR A 138 9.08 14.26 -3.13
N LYS A 139 8.93 15.22 -2.21
CA LYS A 139 9.30 15.00 -0.80
C LYS A 139 8.56 13.82 -0.18
N ALA A 140 7.30 13.62 -0.56
CA ALA A 140 6.48 12.50 -0.09
C ALA A 140 7.05 11.16 -0.57
N ALA A 141 7.41 11.07 -1.86
CA ALA A 141 8.06 9.88 -2.43
C ALA A 141 9.43 9.61 -1.79
N SER A 142 10.24 10.66 -1.55
CA SER A 142 11.53 10.52 -0.86
C SER A 142 11.35 10.00 0.58
N LYS A 143 10.30 10.43 1.29
CA LYS A 143 9.99 9.93 2.64
C LYS A 143 9.59 8.45 2.62
N ARG A 144 8.83 8.02 1.61
CA ARG A 144 8.48 6.60 1.43
C ARG A 144 9.72 5.74 1.14
N GLU A 145 10.66 6.23 0.34
CA GLU A 145 11.94 5.54 0.10
C GLU A 145 12.74 5.36 1.41
N GLU A 146 12.85 6.42 2.23
CA GLU A 146 13.50 6.35 3.55
C GLU A 146 12.83 5.30 4.47
N GLN A 147 11.49 5.27 4.52
CA GLN A 147 10.75 4.29 5.33
C GLN A 147 10.98 2.85 4.85
N ILE A 148 11.10 2.64 3.54
CA ILE A 148 11.40 1.30 3.01
C ILE A 148 12.85 0.91 3.33
N GLU A 149 13.81 1.83 3.26
CA GLU A 149 15.18 1.58 3.70
C GLU A 149 15.24 1.21 5.19
N MET A 150 14.46 1.88 6.04
CA MET A 150 14.32 1.52 7.46
C MET A 150 13.73 0.12 7.64
N LEU A 151 12.69 -0.25 6.88
CA LEU A 151 12.14 -1.61 6.92
C LEU A 151 13.19 -2.65 6.52
N LEU A 152 13.92 -2.43 5.43
CA LEU A 152 14.95 -3.37 4.97
C LEU A 152 16.07 -3.53 6.01
N LYS A 153 16.46 -2.43 6.66
CA LYS A 153 17.41 -2.46 7.77
C LYS A 153 16.89 -3.27 8.95
N GLU A 154 15.62 -3.11 9.34
CA GLU A 154 15.02 -3.91 10.41
C GLU A 154 15.01 -5.41 10.05
N LEU A 155 14.63 -5.75 8.82
CA LEU A 155 14.65 -7.14 8.35
C LEU A 155 16.05 -7.77 8.44
N ASP A 156 17.09 -6.96 8.21
CA ASP A 156 18.48 -7.37 8.36
C ASP A 156 18.89 -7.53 9.83
N GLU A 157 18.50 -6.59 10.70
CA GLU A 157 18.79 -6.62 12.14
C GLU A 157 18.08 -7.78 12.86
N GLU A 158 16.86 -8.13 12.43
CA GLU A 158 16.12 -9.31 12.89
C GLU A 158 16.65 -10.63 12.28
N GLY A 159 17.68 -10.57 11.42
CA GLY A 159 18.33 -11.75 10.84
C GLY A 159 17.47 -12.51 9.82
N LEU A 160 16.50 -11.83 9.19
CA LEU A 160 15.48 -12.45 8.33
C LEU A 160 15.90 -12.58 6.86
N ARG A 161 17.15 -12.26 6.51
CA ARG A 161 17.67 -12.35 5.12
C ARG A 161 17.48 -13.71 4.45
N ASN A 162 17.41 -14.78 5.25
CA ASN A 162 17.25 -16.14 4.76
C ASN A 162 15.78 -16.60 4.67
N ASP A 163 14.84 -15.84 5.22
CA ASP A 163 13.41 -16.16 5.20
C ASP A 163 12.81 -15.88 3.80
N ALA A 164 11.71 -16.55 3.49
CA ALA A 164 10.84 -16.13 2.40
C ALA A 164 10.00 -14.93 2.88
N ILE A 165 10.24 -13.75 2.32
CA ILE A 165 9.63 -12.50 2.78
C ILE A 165 8.56 -12.06 1.78
N LEU A 166 7.38 -11.72 2.30
CA LEU A 166 6.32 -11.02 1.58
C LEU A 166 5.98 -9.73 2.32
N VAL A 167 6.02 -8.62 1.60
CA VAL A 167 5.70 -7.28 2.08
C VAL A 167 4.50 -6.77 1.33
N ALA A 168 3.43 -6.42 2.04
CA ALA A 168 2.20 -5.97 1.43
C ALA A 168 1.54 -4.86 2.25
N GLY A 169 0.63 -4.12 1.62
CA GLY A 169 -0.15 -3.09 2.29
C GLY A 169 -0.15 -1.77 1.52
N SER A 170 -0.27 -0.67 2.27
CA SER A 170 -0.35 0.67 1.73
C SER A 170 1.03 1.27 1.53
N PHE A 171 1.58 1.10 0.33
CA PHE A 171 2.80 1.79 -0.06
C PHE A 171 2.54 3.27 -0.33
N ASN A 172 1.30 3.67 -0.64
CA ASN A 172 0.91 5.06 -0.90
C ASN A 172 1.74 5.74 -2.00
N SER A 173 2.36 4.94 -2.87
CA SER A 173 3.11 5.40 -4.03
C SER A 173 2.20 6.05 -5.05
N GLN A 174 2.70 7.08 -5.71
CA GLN A 174 2.04 7.86 -6.73
C GLN A 174 2.62 7.57 -8.13
N LEU A 175 1.93 8.04 -9.16
CA LEU A 175 2.48 8.08 -10.51
C LEU A 175 3.43 9.27 -10.63
N HIS A 176 4.40 9.22 -11.55
CA HIS A 176 5.21 10.39 -11.88
C HIS A 176 4.34 11.44 -12.61
N GLU A 177 3.72 12.35 -11.86
CA GLU A 177 2.70 13.26 -12.41
C GLU A 177 3.28 14.22 -13.44
N THR A 178 4.51 14.71 -13.21
CA THR A 178 5.19 15.59 -14.16
C THR A 178 5.28 14.97 -15.55
N ASP A 179 5.68 13.70 -15.63
CA ASP A 179 5.82 12.97 -16.89
C ASP A 179 4.47 12.66 -17.54
N LEU A 180 3.46 12.35 -16.71
CA LEU A 180 2.09 12.14 -17.15
C LEU A 180 1.50 13.43 -17.76
N LEU A 181 1.61 14.55 -17.05
CA LEU A 181 1.11 15.86 -17.49
C LEU A 181 1.83 16.31 -18.76
N ASN A 182 3.15 16.14 -18.84
CA ASN A 182 3.92 16.42 -20.06
C ASN A 182 3.45 15.59 -21.26
N TYR A 183 3.08 14.33 -21.06
CA TYR A 183 2.53 13.51 -22.12
C TYR A 183 1.14 13.96 -22.54
N LEU A 184 0.25 14.21 -21.58
CA LEU A 184 -1.10 14.73 -21.88
C LEU A 184 -1.02 16.03 -22.68
N ALA A 185 -0.13 16.94 -22.27
CA ALA A 185 0.13 18.19 -22.98
C ALA A 185 0.52 17.97 -24.44
N LYS A 186 1.48 17.06 -24.67
CA LYS A 186 1.97 16.71 -26.01
C LYS A 186 0.92 16.02 -26.87
N THR A 187 0.22 15.03 -26.32
CA THR A 187 -0.73 14.20 -27.09
C THR A 187 -2.01 14.96 -27.42
N GLN A 188 -2.48 15.84 -26.54
CA GLN A 188 -3.68 16.64 -26.79
C GLN A 188 -3.40 17.93 -27.57
N LEU A 189 -2.12 18.25 -27.85
CA LEU A 189 -1.69 19.50 -28.49
C LEU A 189 -2.24 20.75 -27.78
N VAL A 190 -2.21 20.71 -26.44
CA VAL A 190 -2.73 21.74 -25.54
C VAL A 190 -1.60 22.62 -25.03
N GLN A 191 -1.92 23.86 -24.69
CA GLN A 191 -0.97 24.78 -24.07
C GLN A 191 -0.95 24.56 -22.55
N THR A 192 0.24 24.40 -21.98
CA THR A 192 0.43 24.41 -20.52
C THR A 192 0.52 25.83 -20.01
N VAL A 193 -0.37 26.19 -19.10
CA VAL A 193 -0.42 27.48 -18.41
C VAL A 193 -0.16 27.22 -16.92
N ALA A 194 0.91 27.79 -16.38
CA ALA A 194 1.19 27.74 -14.95
C ALA A 194 0.86 29.11 -14.33
N LYS A 195 -0.03 29.13 -13.34
CA LYS A 195 -0.29 30.35 -12.56
C LYS A 195 0.63 30.36 -11.36
N LYS A 196 1.15 31.54 -11.06
CA LYS A 196 2.02 31.77 -9.91
C LYS A 196 1.34 32.70 -8.91
N ASP A 197 1.60 32.46 -7.64
CA ASP A 197 1.21 33.36 -6.55
C ASP A 197 2.11 34.60 -6.48
N GLU A 198 1.82 35.50 -5.54
CA GLU A 198 2.60 36.72 -5.29
C GLU A 198 4.05 36.43 -4.86
N ASP A 199 4.29 35.26 -4.26
CA ASP A 199 5.59 34.78 -3.81
C ASP A 199 6.40 34.08 -4.93
N GLY A 200 5.81 33.92 -6.12
CA GLY A 200 6.43 33.31 -7.30
C GLY A 200 6.34 31.78 -7.36
N ASN A 201 5.65 31.14 -6.41
CA ASN A 201 5.36 29.71 -6.40
C ASN A 201 4.23 29.39 -7.40
N VAL A 202 4.26 28.23 -8.00
CA VAL A 202 3.22 27.68 -8.87
C VAL A 202 2.00 27.28 -8.01
N GLU A 203 0.90 28.00 -8.20
CA GLU A 203 -0.39 27.73 -7.57
C GLU A 203 -1.18 26.66 -8.34
N SER A 204 -1.10 26.70 -9.68
CA SER A 204 -1.84 25.77 -10.54
C SER A 204 -1.15 25.52 -11.88
N ILE A 205 -1.39 24.33 -12.43
CA ILE A 205 -1.02 23.90 -13.77
C ILE A 205 -2.31 23.58 -14.53
N GLU A 206 -2.55 24.30 -15.63
CA GLU A 206 -3.70 24.10 -16.50
C GLU A 206 -3.24 23.68 -17.91
N HIS A 207 -3.97 22.74 -18.51
CA HIS A 207 -3.87 22.45 -19.94
C HIS A 207 -5.08 23.03 -20.66
N VAL A 208 -4.82 23.89 -21.65
CA VAL A 208 -5.85 24.62 -22.40
C VAL A 208 -5.80 24.22 -23.87
N ASP A 209 -6.95 23.83 -24.42
CA ASP A 209 -7.08 23.50 -25.84
C ASP A 209 -7.11 24.75 -26.73
N ARG A 210 -7.11 24.52 -28.05
CA ARG A 210 -7.15 25.61 -29.06
C ARG A 210 -8.42 26.48 -28.98
N HIS A 211 -9.46 25.99 -28.31
CA HIS A 211 -10.73 26.69 -28.11
C HIS A 211 -10.83 27.35 -26.74
N GLY A 212 -9.74 27.35 -25.95
CA GLY A 212 -9.72 27.95 -24.61
C GLY A 212 -10.34 27.07 -23.52
N ARG A 213 -10.67 25.80 -23.80
CA ARG A 213 -11.26 24.89 -22.81
C ARG A 213 -10.16 24.21 -22.01
N ARG A 214 -10.35 24.13 -20.69
CA ARG A 214 -9.44 23.41 -19.79
C ARG A 214 -9.65 21.90 -19.94
N THR A 215 -8.58 21.18 -20.28
CA THR A 215 -8.59 19.71 -20.39
C THR A 215 -7.93 19.04 -19.19
N THR A 216 -7.09 19.77 -18.46
CA THR A 216 -6.47 19.32 -17.21
C THR A 216 -6.32 20.49 -16.27
N THR A 217 -6.56 20.27 -14.98
CA THR A 217 -6.36 21.24 -13.90
C THR A 217 -5.69 20.53 -12.74
N VAL A 218 -4.50 20.99 -12.37
CA VAL A 218 -3.78 20.56 -11.18
C VAL A 218 -3.58 21.77 -10.28
N GLU A 219 -4.14 21.72 -9.09
CA GLU A 219 -4.09 22.74 -8.04
C GLU A 219 -3.73 22.04 -6.74
N ARG A 220 -3.53 22.81 -5.66
CA ARG A 220 -3.14 22.26 -4.37
C ARG A 220 -4.01 21.10 -3.92
N THR A 221 -5.33 21.15 -4.06
CA THR A 221 -6.24 20.09 -3.60
C THR A 221 -7.02 19.45 -4.76
N ARG A 222 -6.50 19.56 -5.99
CA ARG A 222 -7.20 19.13 -7.19
C ARG A 222 -6.24 18.52 -8.20
N PHE A 223 -6.55 17.31 -8.65
CA PHE A 223 -5.97 16.66 -9.80
C PHE A 223 -7.09 16.19 -10.72
N ASP A 224 -7.38 16.97 -11.77
CA ASP A 224 -8.57 16.79 -12.58
C ASP A 224 -8.27 16.76 -14.08
N LEU A 225 -8.60 15.65 -14.75
CA LEU A 225 -8.52 15.53 -16.22
C LEU A 225 -9.87 15.82 -16.89
N HIS A 226 -10.76 16.52 -16.17
CA HIS A 226 -12.11 16.91 -16.56
C HIS A 226 -12.94 15.72 -17.06
N SER A 227 -13.37 15.75 -18.32
CA SER A 227 -14.29 14.76 -18.89
C SER A 227 -13.68 13.37 -19.06
N ILE A 228 -12.35 13.26 -19.07
CA ILE A 228 -11.67 11.97 -19.32
C ILE A 228 -11.10 11.34 -18.05
N HIS A 229 -11.21 11.98 -16.88
CA HIS A 229 -10.49 11.56 -15.66
C HIS A 229 -10.69 10.07 -15.34
N ASP A 230 -11.93 9.63 -15.09
CA ASP A 230 -12.19 8.23 -14.74
C ASP A 230 -11.86 7.27 -15.91
N TRP A 231 -12.27 7.62 -17.14
CA TRP A 231 -12.03 6.80 -18.31
C TRP A 231 -10.54 6.57 -18.59
N PHE A 232 -9.71 7.60 -18.44
CA PHE A 232 -8.29 7.57 -18.77
C PHE A 232 -7.52 6.59 -17.86
N PHE A 233 -7.81 6.58 -16.57
CA PHE A 233 -7.18 5.67 -15.60
C PHE A 233 -7.74 4.24 -15.66
N ARG A 234 -8.99 4.05 -16.08
CA ARG A 234 -9.60 2.72 -16.26
C ARG A 234 -9.27 2.09 -17.62
N LEU A 235 -8.99 2.89 -18.65
CA LEU A 235 -8.78 2.39 -20.01
C LEU A 235 -7.66 1.36 -20.06
N GLY A 236 -7.96 0.20 -20.64
CA GLY A 236 -7.00 -0.91 -20.72
C GLY A 236 -6.47 -1.34 -19.35
N ARG A 237 -7.27 -1.23 -18.27
CA ARG A 237 -6.84 -1.55 -16.90
C ARG A 237 -5.59 -0.76 -16.48
N GLY A 238 -5.53 0.53 -16.83
CA GLY A 238 -4.42 1.41 -16.48
C GLY A 238 -3.16 1.24 -17.35
N GLN A 239 -3.18 0.46 -18.45
CA GLN A 239 -1.99 0.29 -19.30
C GLN A 239 -1.43 1.64 -19.83
N MET A 240 -2.28 2.65 -20.05
CA MET A 240 -1.85 3.98 -20.52
C MET A 240 -0.96 4.72 -19.51
N VAL A 241 -1.17 4.49 -18.23
CA VAL A 241 -0.48 5.20 -17.15
C VAL A 241 0.61 4.36 -16.48
N LYS A 242 0.68 3.06 -16.79
CA LYS A 242 1.63 2.12 -16.20
C LYS A 242 3.10 2.52 -16.35
N ARG A 243 3.46 3.19 -17.45
CA ARG A 243 4.84 3.68 -17.66
C ARG A 243 5.26 4.79 -16.69
N TYR A 244 4.30 5.44 -16.02
CA TYR A 244 4.56 6.45 -14.99
C TYR A 244 4.57 5.86 -13.58
N ASN A 245 4.38 4.54 -13.46
CA ASN A 245 4.40 3.82 -12.20
C ASN A 245 5.83 3.53 -11.74
N GLY A 246 6.65 4.57 -11.63
CA GLY A 246 8.09 4.49 -11.44
C GLY A 246 8.57 4.74 -10.01
N GLU A 247 7.70 5.15 -9.09
CA GLU A 247 8.17 5.68 -7.80
C GLU A 247 8.98 4.63 -7.00
N LEU A 248 8.47 3.39 -6.93
CA LEU A 248 9.12 2.30 -6.23
C LEU A 248 10.08 1.50 -7.12
N ALA A 249 10.32 1.96 -8.35
CA ALA A 249 11.22 1.33 -9.30
C ALA A 249 12.61 1.16 -8.68
N ASN A 250 13.13 2.17 -7.98
CA ASN A 250 14.43 2.09 -7.34
C ASN A 250 14.53 0.90 -6.37
N ILE A 251 13.48 0.60 -5.62
CA ILE A 251 13.50 -0.47 -4.61
C ILE A 251 13.33 -1.83 -5.27
N ALA A 252 12.40 -1.93 -6.22
CA ALA A 252 12.16 -3.16 -6.97
C ALA A 252 13.38 -3.53 -7.86
N PHE A 253 14.00 -2.54 -8.52
CA PHE A 253 15.10 -2.74 -9.46
C PHE A 253 16.50 -2.70 -8.81
N LYS A 254 16.66 -2.16 -7.60
CA LYS A 254 17.89 -2.39 -6.80
C LYS A 254 18.01 -3.86 -6.33
N GLY A 255 16.98 -4.69 -6.57
CA GLY A 255 17.02 -6.14 -6.36
C GLY A 255 16.67 -6.58 -4.94
N ASN A 256 16.20 -5.65 -4.09
CA ASN A 256 15.89 -5.95 -2.70
C ASN A 256 14.55 -6.68 -2.58
N LEU A 257 13.57 -6.28 -3.40
CA LEU A 257 12.25 -6.89 -3.49
C LEU A 257 11.82 -6.96 -4.96
N LYS A 258 10.91 -7.89 -5.25
CA LYS A 258 10.30 -8.11 -6.56
C LYS A 258 8.80 -7.85 -6.45
N GLU A 259 8.20 -7.41 -7.55
CA GLU A 259 6.77 -7.22 -7.70
C GLU A 259 6.32 -7.91 -8.98
N GLU A 260 5.18 -8.60 -8.93
CA GLU A 260 4.58 -9.16 -10.14
C GLU A 260 4.04 -8.06 -11.06
N THR A 261 3.92 -8.38 -12.35
CA THR A 261 3.38 -7.40 -13.29
C THR A 261 1.93 -7.07 -12.96
N CYS A 262 1.63 -5.80 -12.69
CA CYS A 262 0.27 -5.35 -12.44
C CYS A 262 -0.58 -5.33 -13.73
N PHE A 263 -1.71 -6.06 -13.70
CA PHE A 263 -2.69 -6.17 -14.80
C PHE A 263 -4.09 -5.63 -14.43
N PHE A 264 -4.18 -4.83 -13.37
CA PHE A 264 -5.40 -4.18 -12.90
C PHE A 264 -5.23 -2.66 -12.91
N GLN A 265 -6.36 -1.94 -12.93
CA GLN A 265 -6.38 -0.46 -12.86
C GLN A 265 -5.82 0.07 -11.53
N PRO A 266 -5.47 1.36 -11.41
CA PRO A 266 -5.04 1.96 -10.16
C PRO A 266 -5.95 1.59 -8.98
N SER A 267 -5.37 1.34 -7.79
CA SER A 267 -6.12 0.84 -6.64
C SER A 267 -6.78 1.95 -5.83
N ARG A 268 -6.25 3.18 -5.89
CA ARG A 268 -6.76 4.35 -5.17
C ARG A 268 -6.46 5.64 -5.96
N HIS A 269 -7.15 6.75 -5.70
CA HIS A 269 -8.21 6.94 -4.72
C HIS A 269 -9.59 6.90 -5.37
N TYR A 270 -10.56 6.21 -4.75
CA TYR A 270 -11.95 6.13 -5.23
C TYR A 270 -12.89 6.90 -4.31
N GLU A 271 -13.95 7.45 -4.89
CA GLU A 271 -15.09 8.04 -4.19
C GLU A 271 -16.40 7.57 -4.81
N LEU A 272 -17.49 7.70 -4.06
CA LEU A 272 -18.83 7.52 -4.59
C LEU A 272 -19.35 8.87 -5.07
N ASN A 273 -19.74 8.94 -6.33
CA ASN A 273 -20.41 10.13 -6.82
C ASN A 273 -21.84 10.26 -6.28
N GLU A 274 -22.50 11.38 -6.59
CA GLU A 274 -23.88 11.67 -6.19
C GLU A 274 -24.89 10.58 -6.61
N LYS A 275 -24.55 9.76 -7.61
CA LYS A 275 -25.37 8.64 -8.10
C LYS A 275 -25.01 7.30 -7.47
N GLY A 276 -24.11 7.29 -6.48
CA GLY A 276 -23.62 6.09 -5.81
C GLY A 276 -22.72 5.21 -6.67
N LYS A 277 -22.18 5.75 -7.77
CA LYS A 277 -21.22 5.03 -8.62
C LYS A 277 -19.79 5.39 -8.19
N GLU A 278 -18.94 4.37 -8.12
CA GLU A 278 -17.52 4.52 -7.87
C GLU A 278 -16.82 5.25 -9.03
N GLU A 279 -16.09 6.30 -8.71
CA GLU A 279 -15.21 7.03 -9.62
C GLU A 279 -13.89 7.39 -8.92
N PHE A 280 -12.86 7.69 -9.71
CA PHE A 280 -11.61 8.18 -9.14
C PHE A 280 -11.78 9.59 -8.55
N GLN A 281 -11.22 9.78 -7.36
CA GLN A 281 -11.17 11.09 -6.70
C GLN A 281 -10.38 12.08 -7.54
N ARG A 282 -10.82 13.34 -7.51
CA ARG A 282 -10.17 14.45 -8.22
C ARG A 282 -9.27 15.30 -7.35
N THR A 283 -8.88 14.82 -6.17
CA THR A 283 -7.96 15.49 -5.24
C THR A 283 -6.50 15.08 -5.47
N LEU A 284 -6.30 13.80 -5.83
CA LEU A 284 -4.99 13.18 -6.06
C LEU A 284 -4.97 12.45 -7.40
N CYS A 285 -3.76 12.25 -7.93
CA CYS A 285 -3.56 11.43 -9.11
C CYS A 285 -3.86 9.95 -8.78
N PRO A 286 -4.75 9.26 -9.51
CA PRO A 286 -4.97 7.84 -9.32
C PRO A 286 -3.70 7.01 -9.54
N ALA A 287 -3.38 6.14 -8.59
CA ALA A 287 -2.15 5.35 -8.58
C ALA A 287 -2.32 3.93 -8.01
N TRP A 288 -1.30 3.09 -8.19
CA TRP A 288 -1.21 1.78 -7.53
C TRP A 288 -0.59 1.95 -6.14
N SER A 289 -1.38 2.45 -5.20
CA SER A 289 -0.93 2.71 -3.83
C SER A 289 -0.86 1.44 -2.98
N ASP A 290 -1.62 0.41 -3.33
CA ASP A 290 -1.63 -0.90 -2.67
C ASP A 290 -0.80 -1.89 -3.46
N ARG A 291 0.20 -2.51 -2.81
CA ARG A 291 1.15 -3.38 -3.49
C ARG A 291 1.52 -4.60 -2.66
N ILE A 292 2.04 -5.59 -3.37
CA ILE A 292 2.59 -6.81 -2.82
C ILE A 292 3.97 -7.01 -3.44
N MET A 293 4.99 -7.02 -2.59
CA MET A 293 6.38 -7.22 -2.96
C MET A 293 6.95 -8.40 -2.18
N TYR A 294 7.99 -9.03 -2.72
CA TYR A 294 8.56 -10.25 -2.14
C TYR A 294 10.02 -10.43 -2.52
N ASN A 295 10.78 -11.16 -1.71
CA ASN A 295 12.19 -11.42 -2.01
C ASN A 295 12.38 -12.65 -2.93
N ASP A 296 13.63 -12.91 -3.33
CA ASP A 296 13.98 -14.05 -4.19
C ASP A 296 13.56 -15.40 -3.63
N ARG A 297 13.67 -15.58 -2.31
CA ARG A 297 13.29 -16.82 -1.63
C ARG A 297 11.79 -17.08 -1.74
N MET A 298 10.97 -16.05 -1.55
CA MET A 298 9.52 -16.15 -1.73
C MET A 298 9.15 -16.38 -3.20
N ASN A 299 9.86 -15.73 -4.13
CA ASN A 299 9.70 -15.96 -5.56
C ASN A 299 9.94 -17.43 -5.94
N ASP A 300 10.95 -18.07 -5.38
CA ASP A 300 11.22 -19.50 -5.62
C ASP A 300 10.07 -20.38 -5.10
N LEU A 301 9.46 -20.03 -3.96
CA LEU A 301 8.27 -20.72 -3.47
C LEU A 301 7.08 -20.58 -4.41
N PHE A 302 6.86 -19.40 -4.99
CA PHE A 302 5.81 -19.19 -6.00
C PHE A 302 6.03 -20.01 -7.27
N ARG A 303 7.29 -20.19 -7.71
CA ARG A 303 7.60 -20.96 -8.92
C ARG A 303 7.35 -22.46 -8.76
N HIS A 304 7.60 -22.99 -7.57
CA HIS A 304 7.38 -24.40 -7.28
C HIS A 304 5.91 -24.75 -7.05
N VAL A 305 5.05 -23.76 -6.83
CA VAL A 305 3.65 -23.99 -6.50
C VAL A 305 2.81 -23.08 -7.38
N CYS A 306 2.27 -23.68 -8.45
CA CYS A 306 1.52 -23.02 -9.51
C CYS A 306 0.48 -22.03 -8.96
N PHE A 307 0.85 -20.75 -8.89
CA PHE A 307 -0.02 -19.70 -8.34
C PHE A 307 -0.61 -18.88 -9.48
N THR A 308 -1.94 -18.81 -9.53
CA THR A 308 -2.66 -17.81 -10.31
C THR A 308 -2.92 -16.62 -9.39
N PHE A 309 -2.19 -15.53 -9.58
CA PHE A 309 -2.43 -14.29 -8.83
C PHE A 309 -3.66 -13.58 -9.44
N CYS A 310 -4.85 -13.86 -8.92
CA CYS A 310 -6.06 -13.12 -9.26
C CYS A 310 -6.97 -12.92 -8.04
N GLY A 311 -7.10 -11.66 -7.60
CA GLY A 311 -8.23 -11.12 -6.84
C GLY A 311 -8.35 -11.52 -5.37
N LEU A 312 -8.03 -12.74 -4.99
CA LEU A 312 -8.10 -13.31 -3.65
C LEU A 312 -7.05 -14.42 -3.63
N VAL A 313 -6.12 -14.42 -2.68
CA VAL A 313 -5.06 -15.43 -2.56
C VAL A 313 -5.65 -16.84 -2.73
N GLN A 314 -5.25 -17.62 -3.75
CA GLN A 314 -5.29 -19.11 -3.83
C GLN A 314 -4.39 -19.63 -5.00
N PRO A 315 -3.68 -20.79 -4.92
CA PRO A 315 -3.33 -21.63 -3.77
C PRO A 315 -1.80 -21.94 -3.63
N LEU A 316 -1.26 -21.94 -2.39
CA LEU A 316 0.00 -22.65 -2.05
C LEU A 316 -0.35 -23.71 -1.01
N PHE A 317 -0.11 -24.98 -1.38
CA PHE A 317 -0.35 -26.20 -0.62
C PHE A 317 -1.81 -26.56 -0.39
N GLN A 318 -2.13 -27.80 -0.79
CA GLN A 318 -3.45 -28.43 -0.64
C GLN A 318 -3.92 -28.50 0.82
N ASP A 319 -3.08 -28.13 1.80
CA ASP A 319 -3.30 -28.28 3.24
C ASP A 319 -3.02 -27.03 4.10
N SER A 320 -2.69 -25.86 3.53
CA SER A 320 -2.49 -24.61 4.31
C SER A 320 -2.85 -23.37 3.51
N PHE A 321 -3.83 -22.59 3.97
CA PHE A 321 -4.42 -21.49 3.21
C PHE A 321 -4.11 -20.12 3.79
N LEU A 322 -2.92 -19.56 3.51
CA LEU A 322 -2.58 -18.26 4.08
C LEU A 322 -3.22 -17.10 3.30
N CYS A 323 -4.42 -16.70 3.69
CA CYS A 323 -5.07 -15.52 3.12
C CYS A 323 -4.51 -14.26 3.80
N PHE A 324 -3.62 -13.52 3.13
CA PHE A 324 -3.11 -12.25 3.65
C PHE A 324 -4.16 -11.16 3.44
N TRP A 325 -4.91 -10.84 4.50
CA TRP A 325 -5.76 -9.67 4.54
C TRP A 325 -5.04 -8.57 5.31
N SER A 326 -4.47 -7.58 4.61
CA SER A 326 -4.24 -6.28 5.22
C SER A 326 -5.59 -5.56 5.23
N VAL A 327 -6.36 -5.72 6.30
CA VAL A 327 -7.52 -4.86 6.53
C VAL A 327 -6.98 -3.47 6.83
N LEU A 328 -7.00 -2.57 5.85
CA LEU A 328 -6.97 -1.15 6.15
C LEU A 328 -8.30 -0.81 6.82
N TRP A 329 -8.36 -0.88 8.15
CA TRP A 329 -9.45 -0.27 8.89
C TRP A 329 -9.09 1.18 9.16
N SER A 330 -9.05 2.00 8.11
CA SER A 330 -9.06 3.46 8.26
C SER A 330 -9.61 4.10 6.99
N CYS A 331 -10.66 4.90 7.17
CA CYS A 331 -11.27 5.81 6.20
C CYS A 331 -11.99 5.22 4.97
N CYS A 332 -13.06 4.47 5.22
CA CYS A 332 -14.26 4.44 4.35
C CYS A 332 -15.52 4.48 5.22
N ARG A 333 -15.64 5.48 6.09
CA ARG A 333 -16.90 5.93 6.70
C ARG A 333 -16.80 7.42 7.00
N GLY A 334 -17.38 8.18 6.09
CA GLY A 334 -17.69 9.60 6.16
C GLY A 334 -18.64 9.84 5.01
#